data_AF-A0A2M7KFM9-F1
#
_entry.id   AF-A0A2M7KFM9-F1
#
_cell.length_a   1.000
_cell.length_b   1.000
_cell.length_c   1.000
_cell.angle_alpha   90.00
_cell.angle_beta   90.00
_cell.angle_gamma   90.00
#
_symmetry.space_group_name_H-M   'P 1'
#
loop_
_entity.id
_entity.type
_entity.pdbx_description
1 polymer ?
#
loop_
_entity_poly.entity_id
_entity_poly.type
_entity_poly.pdbx_seq_one_letter_code
_entity_poly.pdbx_strand_id
1 'polypeptide(L)'
;MECEAPQADVAALIAAFGAPGPHDLHVARLSERLFGLTAGLHGLSADYLPILVAGARLRNVGLAGGVKKHHLRGRKRILEMAGDSPSVAAKMVALMAGYHRKKVALELDPLLTELTPAERVAALRLAAMVRIADGLDYTQDQQLEIVDCERTIRSVTLLVESAAGNAARNVGKASAKADLWNALFPLPLIVEDLSAHEKAQRRPVLMSPTDTMGGAGRKVLLHHLRKCLSCEAGVRAGEDIEQLHDMRVATRRMRSALRVFGGYLPADRLQPFLEGLRWLAAALGAVRDRDVFLEFLEEYGQRAPAEDQAVLNQLVGHRRRERTRYRKALLDALDSDRYRAFVTESEAFLGEPELAVVEGAAAPTVLAAAPAVIRKRLKKVSQHRKSAPYASGQQLHDLRIACKRLRYAAEFVDPCFDSAFSVLIKQCVKIQDALGNVHDADVYTQFLQDYMTR
;
A
#
# COMPACT_ATOMS: atom_id res chain seq x y z
N MET A 1 33.62 -10.02 10.87
CA MET A 1 33.84 -10.70 12.15
C MET A 1 32.64 -11.61 12.34
N GLU A 2 32.77 -12.87 11.91
CA GLU A 2 31.71 -13.87 12.09
C GLU A 2 31.56 -14.11 13.59
N CYS A 3 30.35 -13.99 14.11
CA CYS A 3 30.08 -14.28 15.52
C CYS A 3 30.04 -15.79 15.67
N GLU A 4 30.97 -16.37 16.43
CA GLU A 4 30.96 -17.78 16.77
C GLU A 4 29.66 -18.10 17.55
N ALA A 5 28.96 -19.18 17.19
CA ALA A 5 27.74 -19.57 17.89
C ALA A 5 28.10 -20.31 19.19
N PRO A 6 27.28 -20.20 20.25
CA PRO A 6 27.51 -20.98 21.45
C PRO A 6 27.38 -22.48 21.16
N GLN A 7 28.25 -23.31 21.72
CA GLN A 7 28.08 -24.77 21.71
C GLN A 7 26.71 -25.11 22.33
N ALA A 8 25.83 -25.73 21.54
CA ALA A 8 24.41 -25.80 21.86
C ALA A 8 23.90 -27.25 21.84
N ASP A 9 23.74 -27.86 23.01
CA ASP A 9 22.81 -29.00 23.15
C ASP A 9 21.38 -28.46 23.38
N VAL A 10 20.72 -28.11 22.28
CA VAL A 10 19.29 -27.77 22.28
C VAL A 10 18.39 -29.00 22.17
N ALA A 11 18.95 -30.20 21.96
CA ALA A 11 18.18 -31.42 21.79
C ALA A 11 17.47 -31.81 23.09
N ALA A 12 18.19 -31.70 24.22
CA ALA A 12 17.60 -31.90 25.55
C ALA A 12 16.43 -30.94 25.82
N LEU A 13 16.56 -29.68 25.39
CA LEU A 13 15.52 -28.67 25.55
C LEU A 13 14.27 -29.02 24.73
N ILE A 14 14.43 -29.45 23.48
CA ILE A 14 13.29 -29.86 22.63
C ILE A 14 12.61 -31.11 23.21
N ALA A 15 13.38 -32.12 23.60
CA ALA A 15 12.86 -33.38 24.12
C ALA A 15 11.97 -33.18 25.36
N ALA A 16 12.30 -32.21 26.21
CA ALA A 16 11.57 -31.92 27.44
C ALA A 16 10.13 -31.39 27.23
N PHE A 17 9.82 -30.82 26.07
CA PHE A 17 8.49 -30.26 25.78
C PHE A 17 7.63 -31.16 24.89
N GLY A 18 8.08 -32.37 24.60
CA GLY A 18 7.38 -33.34 23.75
C GLY A 18 7.53 -33.08 22.26
N ALA A 19 6.87 -33.92 21.45
CA ALA A 19 6.96 -33.82 19.99
C ALA A 19 6.25 -32.55 19.47
N PRO A 20 6.91 -31.73 18.63
CA PRO A 20 6.31 -30.55 18.04
C PRO A 20 5.15 -30.91 17.09
N GLY A 21 4.12 -30.07 17.05
CA GLY A 21 2.99 -30.26 16.14
C GLY A 21 3.32 -29.87 14.69
N PRO A 22 2.40 -30.13 13.73
CA PRO A 22 2.59 -29.78 12.32
C PRO A 22 2.92 -28.30 12.08
N HIS A 23 2.21 -27.39 12.75
CA HIS A 23 2.48 -25.95 12.70
C HIS A 23 3.88 -25.58 13.20
N ASP A 24 4.39 -26.27 14.23
CA ASP A 24 5.71 -26.00 14.80
C ASP A 24 6.84 -26.49 13.89
N LEU A 25 6.64 -27.64 13.26
CA LEU A 25 7.53 -28.18 12.24
C LEU A 25 7.56 -27.29 10.99
N HIS A 26 6.40 -26.79 10.55
CA HIS A 26 6.33 -25.92 9.37
C HIS A 26 6.99 -24.57 9.60
N VAL A 27 6.75 -23.93 10.76
CA VAL A 27 7.43 -22.68 11.11
C VAL A 27 8.94 -22.86 11.28
N ALA A 28 9.40 -24.02 11.76
CA ALA A 28 10.83 -24.34 11.78
C ALA A 28 11.40 -24.39 10.35
N ARG A 29 10.77 -25.12 9.43
CA ARG A 29 11.17 -25.20 8.02
C ARG A 29 11.23 -23.83 7.35
N LEU A 30 10.20 -23.00 7.55
CA LEU A 30 10.15 -21.62 7.03
C LEU A 30 11.26 -20.75 7.63
N SER A 31 11.56 -20.94 8.92
CA SER A 31 12.66 -20.22 9.59
C SER A 31 14.02 -20.62 9.03
N GLU A 32 14.26 -21.91 8.79
CA GLU A 32 15.48 -22.43 8.16
C GLU A 32 15.64 -21.89 6.73
N ARG A 33 14.57 -21.90 5.93
CA ARG A 33 14.57 -21.37 4.56
C ARG A 33 14.87 -19.87 4.55
N LEU A 34 14.24 -19.11 5.44
CA LEU A 34 14.49 -17.68 5.62
C LEU A 34 15.94 -17.39 6.02
N PHE A 35 16.49 -18.18 6.95
CA PHE A 35 17.89 -18.08 7.37
C PHE A 35 18.83 -18.27 6.17
N GLY A 36 18.67 -19.35 5.41
CA GLY A 36 19.50 -19.62 4.24
C GLY A 36 19.44 -18.52 3.18
N LEU A 37 18.23 -18.09 2.80
CA LEU A 37 18.03 -17.07 1.76
C LEU A 37 18.52 -15.67 2.18
N THR A 38 18.65 -15.40 3.48
CA THR A 38 19.05 -14.10 3.98
C THR A 38 20.44 -14.09 4.63
N ALA A 39 21.26 -15.12 4.43
CA ALA A 39 22.61 -15.25 4.99
C ALA A 39 23.49 -14.02 4.75
N GLY A 40 23.50 -13.49 3.53
CA GLY A 40 24.25 -12.28 3.14
C GLY A 40 23.70 -10.97 3.73
N LEU A 41 22.61 -11.01 4.49
CA LEU A 41 22.00 -9.88 5.17
C LEU A 41 22.18 -9.96 6.68
N HIS A 42 21.91 -11.13 7.28
CA HIS A 42 21.95 -11.29 8.73
C HIS A 42 23.33 -11.67 9.27
N GLY A 43 24.24 -12.21 8.46
CA GLY A 43 25.64 -12.47 8.84
C GLY A 43 25.83 -13.36 10.08
N LEU A 44 24.98 -14.38 10.26
CA LEU A 44 25.12 -15.39 11.32
C LEU A 44 25.66 -16.68 10.68
N SER A 45 26.55 -17.40 11.37
CA SER A 45 27.06 -18.69 10.89
C SER A 45 25.97 -19.78 10.94
N ALA A 46 26.16 -20.85 10.18
CA ALA A 46 25.24 -21.99 10.15
C ALA A 46 25.06 -22.67 11.52
N ASP A 47 25.98 -22.46 12.47
CA ASP A 47 25.92 -23.02 13.82
C ASP A 47 24.75 -22.45 14.65
N TYR A 48 24.15 -21.33 14.24
CA TYR A 48 22.92 -20.81 14.84
C TYR A 48 21.66 -21.55 14.39
N LEU A 49 21.73 -22.37 13.34
CA LEU A 49 20.56 -23.05 12.77
C LEU A 49 19.88 -23.99 13.78
N PRO A 50 20.58 -24.85 14.56
CA PRO A 50 19.94 -25.66 15.60
C PRO A 50 19.19 -24.82 16.64
N ILE A 51 19.74 -23.66 17.03
CA ILE A 51 19.13 -22.74 17.99
C ILE A 51 17.87 -22.11 17.40
N LEU A 52 17.92 -21.67 16.13
CA LEU A 52 16.76 -21.14 15.40
C LEU A 52 15.63 -22.17 15.33
N VAL A 53 15.96 -23.39 14.96
CA VAL A 53 15.00 -24.50 14.83
C VAL A 53 14.36 -24.85 16.16
N ALA A 54 15.16 -24.90 17.24
CA ALA A 54 14.64 -25.07 18.59
C ALA A 54 13.70 -23.92 18.99
N GLY A 55 14.09 -22.68 18.70
CA GLY A 55 13.29 -21.48 18.92
C GLY A 55 11.94 -21.51 18.19
N ALA A 56 11.96 -21.89 16.91
CA ALA A 56 10.75 -22.06 16.11
C ALA A 56 9.85 -23.14 16.72
N ARG A 57 10.38 -24.33 17.01
CA ARG A 57 9.59 -25.45 17.56
C ARG A 57 8.99 -25.17 18.94
N LEU A 58 9.71 -24.45 19.78
CA LEU A 58 9.31 -24.22 21.18
C LEU A 58 8.55 -22.91 21.42
N ARG A 59 8.35 -22.05 20.41
CA ARG A 59 7.72 -20.73 20.60
C ARG A 59 6.33 -20.77 21.24
N ASN A 60 5.59 -21.86 21.03
CA ASN A 60 4.20 -22.04 21.44
C ASN A 60 4.00 -22.94 22.67
N VAL A 61 5.05 -23.38 23.37
CA VAL A 61 4.94 -24.28 24.55
C VAL A 61 4.15 -23.67 25.74
N GLY A 62 3.88 -22.36 25.69
CA GLY A 62 3.01 -21.67 26.66
C GLY A 62 1.50 -21.76 26.37
N LEU A 63 1.06 -22.38 25.27
CA LEU A 63 -0.35 -22.46 24.87
C LEU A 63 -1.20 -23.36 25.78
N ALA A 64 -0.60 -24.34 26.45
CA ALA A 64 -1.31 -25.21 27.39
C ALA A 64 -2.02 -24.44 28.52
N GLY A 65 -1.56 -23.22 28.85
CA GLY A 65 -2.21 -22.32 29.81
C GLY A 65 -3.23 -21.35 29.18
N GLY A 66 -3.59 -21.52 27.90
CA GLY A 66 -4.48 -20.65 27.12
C GLY A 66 -3.76 -19.67 26.18
N VAL A 67 -4.51 -18.79 25.50
CA VAL A 67 -3.96 -17.91 24.46
C VAL A 67 -3.37 -16.59 25.00
N LYS A 68 -3.90 -16.07 26.12
CA LYS A 68 -3.47 -14.78 26.68
C LYS A 68 -2.06 -14.91 27.29
N LYS A 69 -1.13 -14.06 26.86
CA LYS A 69 0.28 -14.05 27.34
C LYS A 69 1.04 -15.38 27.18
N HIS A 70 0.64 -16.26 26.25
CA HIS A 70 1.32 -17.55 26.06
C HIS A 70 2.81 -17.42 25.68
N HIS A 71 3.21 -16.40 24.91
CA HIS A 71 4.61 -16.10 24.59
C HIS A 71 5.48 -15.89 25.85
N LEU A 72 5.01 -15.11 26.82
CA LEU A 72 5.72 -14.89 28.09
C LEU A 72 5.76 -16.15 28.95
N ARG A 73 4.68 -16.94 28.95
CA ARG A 73 4.64 -18.22 29.68
C ARG A 73 5.55 -19.26 29.05
N GLY A 74 5.57 -19.36 27.72
CA GLY A 74 6.45 -20.25 26.98
C GLY A 74 7.91 -19.94 27.29
N ARG A 75 8.28 -18.66 27.20
CA ARG A 75 9.59 -18.16 27.64
C ARG A 75 9.93 -18.59 29.09
N LYS A 76 9.01 -18.38 30.03
CA LYS A 76 9.22 -18.75 31.45
C LYS A 76 9.47 -20.25 31.59
N ARG A 77 8.66 -21.09 30.96
CA ARG A 77 8.80 -22.55 30.99
C ARG A 77 10.13 -23.02 30.42
N ILE A 78 10.58 -22.41 29.31
CA ILE A 78 11.87 -22.73 28.69
C ILE A 78 13.02 -22.43 29.66
N LEU A 79 12.98 -21.29 30.35
CA LEU A 79 13.99 -20.92 31.35
C LEU A 79 13.93 -21.84 32.58
N GLU A 80 12.73 -22.15 33.08
CA GLU A 80 12.55 -23.08 34.20
C GLU A 80 13.11 -24.48 33.87
N MET A 81 12.90 -24.96 32.64
CA MET A 81 13.45 -26.23 32.17
C MET A 81 14.98 -26.20 32.06
N ALA A 82 15.58 -25.05 31.75
CA ALA A 82 17.02 -24.89 31.64
C ALA A 82 17.74 -24.76 33.00
N GLY A 83 16.99 -24.70 34.10
CA GLY A 83 17.53 -24.59 35.47
C GLY A 83 18.07 -23.20 35.82
N ASP A 84 18.82 -23.12 36.91
CA ASP A 84 19.26 -21.84 37.51
C ASP A 84 20.36 -21.13 36.70
N SER A 85 21.08 -21.86 35.84
CA SER A 85 22.11 -21.30 34.94
C SER A 85 21.84 -21.68 33.47
N PRO A 86 20.82 -21.09 32.82
CA PRO A 86 20.51 -21.39 31.43
C PRO A 86 21.68 -21.08 30.49
N SER A 87 21.96 -21.98 29.55
CA SER A 87 22.95 -21.74 28.49
C SER A 87 22.55 -20.56 27.61
N VAL A 88 23.52 -19.94 26.92
CA VAL A 88 23.26 -18.86 25.95
C VAL A 88 22.22 -19.30 24.90
N ALA A 89 22.33 -20.53 24.39
CA ALA A 89 21.37 -21.10 23.46
C ALA A 89 19.95 -21.19 24.06
N ALA A 90 19.81 -21.64 25.30
CA ALA A 90 18.51 -21.69 25.98
C ALA A 90 17.92 -20.28 26.18
N LYS A 91 18.74 -19.28 26.52
CA LYS A 91 18.31 -17.87 26.62
C LYS A 91 17.83 -17.33 25.27
N MET A 92 18.54 -17.63 24.18
CA MET A 92 18.13 -17.25 22.82
C MET A 92 16.79 -17.89 22.43
N VAL A 93 16.61 -19.18 22.70
CA VAL A 93 15.34 -19.90 22.47
C VAL A 93 14.19 -19.27 23.29
N ALA A 94 14.46 -18.93 24.55
CA ALA A 94 13.50 -18.26 25.42
C ALA A 94 13.13 -16.85 24.92
N LEU A 95 14.09 -16.10 24.38
CA LEU A 95 13.85 -14.79 23.74
C LEU A 95 12.99 -14.94 22.48
N MET A 96 13.26 -15.93 21.62
CA MET A 96 12.40 -16.21 20.45
C MET A 96 10.96 -16.52 20.86
N ALA A 97 10.76 -17.36 21.88
CA ALA A 97 9.43 -17.64 22.43
C ALA A 97 8.76 -16.38 23.02
N GLY A 98 9.51 -15.52 23.71
CA GLY A 98 8.99 -14.27 24.28
C GLY A 98 8.64 -13.22 23.22
N TYR A 99 9.41 -13.18 22.14
CA TYR A 99 9.31 -12.16 21.09
C TYR A 99 8.62 -12.62 19.83
N HIS A 100 8.03 -13.81 19.71
CA HIS A 100 7.36 -14.19 18.47
C HIS A 100 6.03 -13.44 18.21
N ARG A 101 5.49 -12.70 19.19
CA ARG A 101 4.22 -11.94 19.07
C ARG A 101 4.26 -10.61 19.81
N LYS A 102 3.33 -9.71 19.46
CA LYS A 102 3.16 -8.35 20.03
C LYS A 102 4.37 -7.45 19.72
N LYS A 103 4.26 -6.17 20.08
CA LYS A 103 5.34 -5.19 19.88
C LYS A 103 6.52 -5.56 20.78
N VAL A 104 7.71 -5.58 20.23
CA VAL A 104 8.94 -5.90 20.95
C VAL A 104 9.41 -4.66 21.71
N ALA A 105 9.66 -4.78 23.01
CA ALA A 105 10.15 -3.71 23.88
C ALA A 105 11.60 -4.02 24.28
N LEU A 106 12.55 -3.69 23.39
CA LEU A 106 13.96 -4.08 23.51
C LEU A 106 14.65 -3.48 24.74
N GLU A 107 14.30 -2.25 25.11
CA GLU A 107 14.98 -1.46 26.15
C GLU A 107 14.70 -1.95 27.58
N LEU A 108 13.73 -2.84 27.77
CA LEU A 108 13.22 -3.24 29.09
C LEU A 108 13.37 -4.73 29.39
N ASP A 109 14.08 -5.50 28.55
CA ASP A 109 14.17 -6.95 28.72
C ASP A 109 15.45 -7.37 29.47
N PRO A 110 15.36 -7.83 30.73
CA PRO A 110 16.52 -8.22 31.53
C PRO A 110 17.33 -9.37 30.91
N LEU A 111 16.68 -10.28 30.18
CA LEU A 111 17.37 -11.43 29.60
C LEU A 111 18.31 -11.04 28.45
N LEU A 112 18.03 -9.91 27.78
CA LEU A 112 18.98 -9.35 26.82
C LEU A 112 20.23 -8.82 27.53
N THR A 113 20.11 -8.32 28.77
CA THR A 113 21.26 -7.77 29.52
C THR A 113 22.27 -8.82 29.93
N GLU A 114 21.84 -10.08 30.08
CA GLU A 114 22.68 -11.23 30.40
C GLU A 114 23.49 -11.77 29.20
N LEU A 115 23.21 -11.29 27.99
CA LEU A 115 23.92 -11.66 26.77
C LEU A 115 25.00 -10.64 26.43
N THR A 116 26.09 -11.07 25.79
CA THR A 116 27.06 -10.17 25.17
C THR A 116 26.42 -9.39 24.01
N PRO A 117 26.99 -8.24 23.59
CA PRO A 117 26.44 -7.47 22.47
C PRO A 117 26.23 -8.28 21.18
N ALA A 118 27.17 -9.19 20.87
CA ALA A 118 27.08 -10.01 19.66
C ALA A 118 25.96 -11.07 19.77
N GLU A 119 25.83 -11.72 20.93
CA GLU A 119 24.74 -12.66 21.22
C GLU A 119 23.38 -11.98 21.23
N ARG A 120 23.27 -10.73 21.73
CA ARG A 120 22.02 -9.95 21.66
C ARG A 120 21.59 -9.73 20.21
N VAL A 121 22.53 -9.32 19.35
CA VAL A 121 22.26 -9.12 17.92
C VAL A 121 21.82 -10.43 17.27
N ALA A 122 22.50 -11.55 17.55
CA ALA A 122 22.12 -12.85 17.05
C ALA A 122 20.72 -13.25 17.52
N ALA A 123 20.45 -13.18 18.83
CA ALA A 123 19.15 -13.52 19.42
C ALA A 123 17.98 -12.75 18.79
N LEU A 124 18.16 -11.44 18.57
CA LEU A 124 17.14 -10.59 17.97
C LEU A 124 16.92 -10.88 16.49
N ARG A 125 17.99 -11.19 15.74
CA ARG A 125 17.90 -11.61 14.33
C ARG A 125 17.17 -12.94 14.19
N LEU A 126 17.49 -13.92 15.04
CA LEU A 126 16.77 -15.20 15.07
C LEU A 126 15.29 -15.02 15.45
N ALA A 127 15.00 -14.18 16.46
CA ALA A 127 13.63 -13.86 16.84
C ALA A 127 12.85 -13.18 15.71
N ALA A 128 13.49 -12.29 14.93
CA ALA A 128 12.86 -11.68 13.76
C ALA A 128 12.46 -12.72 12.71
N MET A 129 13.30 -13.72 12.46
CA MET A 129 13.02 -14.80 11.52
C MET A 129 11.85 -15.67 11.99
N VAL A 130 11.85 -16.10 13.27
CA VAL A 130 10.75 -16.88 13.84
C VAL A 130 9.42 -16.12 13.80
N ARG A 131 9.44 -14.80 14.05
CA ARG A 131 8.25 -13.95 13.94
C ARG A 131 7.65 -13.96 12.53
N ILE A 132 8.50 -13.79 11.52
CA ILE A 132 8.07 -13.76 10.11
C ILE A 132 7.52 -15.12 9.72
N ALA A 133 8.26 -16.20 10.00
CA ALA A 133 7.84 -17.58 9.72
C ALA A 133 6.51 -17.95 10.42
N ASP A 134 6.33 -17.55 11.68
CA ASP A 134 5.05 -17.72 12.41
C ASP A 134 3.91 -16.85 11.85
N GLY A 135 4.21 -15.81 11.07
CA GLY A 135 3.21 -15.06 10.31
C GLY A 135 2.81 -15.75 9.01
N LEU A 136 3.78 -16.42 8.36
CA LEU A 136 3.57 -17.15 7.11
C LEU A 136 2.70 -18.40 7.28
N ASP A 137 2.65 -18.98 8.47
CA ASP A 137 1.70 -20.06 8.82
C ASP A 137 0.66 -19.62 9.85
N TYR A 138 0.16 -18.38 9.75
CA TYR A 138 -0.77 -17.84 10.74
C TYR A 138 -2.11 -18.60 10.79
N THR A 139 -2.59 -19.11 9.65
CA THR A 139 -3.79 -19.96 9.56
C THR A 139 -3.55 -21.39 10.05
N GLN A 140 -2.29 -21.80 10.23
CA GLN A 140 -1.89 -23.16 10.61
C GLN A 140 -2.37 -24.22 9.62
N ASP A 141 -2.37 -23.91 8.32
CA ASP A 141 -2.74 -24.84 7.24
C ASP A 141 -1.52 -25.46 6.53
N GLN A 142 -0.31 -25.01 6.86
CA GLN A 142 0.96 -25.47 6.29
C GLN A 142 1.01 -25.38 4.75
N GLN A 143 0.27 -24.45 4.14
CA GLN A 143 0.16 -24.37 2.67
C GLN A 143 1.18 -23.45 2.02
N LEU A 144 1.83 -22.57 2.77
CA LEU A 144 2.67 -21.50 2.24
C LEU A 144 4.15 -21.85 2.42
N GLU A 145 4.93 -21.74 1.34
CA GLU A 145 6.38 -21.97 1.30
C GLU A 145 7.12 -20.70 0.83
N ILE A 146 8.38 -20.51 1.27
CA ILE A 146 9.26 -19.43 0.78
C ILE A 146 10.05 -19.94 -0.42
N VAL A 147 9.74 -19.40 -1.59
CA VAL A 147 10.34 -19.83 -2.86
C VAL A 147 11.67 -19.13 -3.08
N ASP A 148 11.69 -17.82 -2.91
CA ASP A 148 12.87 -16.99 -3.18
C ASP A 148 12.94 -15.74 -2.31
N CYS A 149 14.08 -15.06 -2.34
CA CYS A 149 14.32 -13.80 -1.66
C CYS A 149 15.07 -12.84 -2.59
N GLU A 150 14.35 -11.88 -3.15
CA GLU A 150 14.96 -10.85 -3.99
C GLU A 150 15.49 -9.70 -3.14
N ARG A 151 16.66 -9.17 -3.49
CA ARG A 151 17.24 -8.00 -2.84
C ARG A 151 17.41 -6.88 -3.85
N THR A 152 16.88 -5.72 -3.50
CA THR A 152 17.13 -4.47 -4.21
C THR A 152 17.92 -3.49 -3.33
N ILE A 153 18.24 -2.32 -3.86
CA ILE A 153 18.81 -1.23 -3.07
C ILE A 153 17.81 -0.62 -2.06
N ARG A 154 16.52 -1.00 -2.13
CA ARG A 154 15.43 -0.39 -1.34
C ARG A 154 14.73 -1.36 -0.39
N SER A 155 14.77 -2.65 -0.65
CA SER A 155 14.05 -3.66 0.10
C SER A 155 14.64 -5.05 -0.07
N VAL A 156 14.21 -5.95 0.80
CA VAL A 156 14.35 -7.39 0.69
C VAL A 156 12.95 -7.96 0.50
N THR A 157 12.67 -8.62 -0.61
CA THR A 157 11.35 -9.16 -0.93
C THR A 157 11.38 -10.68 -0.81
N LEU A 158 10.67 -11.22 0.18
CA LEU A 158 10.40 -12.65 0.27
C LEU A 158 9.26 -13.01 -0.67
N LEU A 159 9.57 -13.86 -1.65
CA LEU A 159 8.60 -14.41 -2.57
C LEU A 159 8.07 -15.73 -2.01
N VAL A 160 6.76 -15.78 -1.86
CA VAL A 160 6.08 -16.93 -1.27
C VAL A 160 5.03 -17.50 -2.21
N GLU A 161 4.80 -18.79 -2.10
CA GLU A 161 3.80 -19.48 -2.89
C GLU A 161 2.92 -20.32 -1.97
N SER A 162 1.63 -20.40 -2.29
CA SER A 162 0.68 -21.23 -1.56
C SER A 162 0.10 -22.31 -2.47
N ALA A 163 0.19 -23.57 -2.03
CA ALA A 163 -0.40 -24.70 -2.75
C ALA A 163 -1.94 -24.59 -2.91
N ALA A 164 -2.61 -23.86 -2.02
CA ALA A 164 -4.06 -23.61 -2.07
C ALA A 164 -4.44 -22.35 -2.88
N GLY A 165 -3.48 -21.59 -3.42
CA GLY A 165 -3.72 -20.43 -4.28
C GLY A 165 -4.21 -19.14 -3.59
N ASN A 166 -4.43 -19.14 -2.27
CA ASN A 166 -4.77 -17.92 -1.51
C ASN A 166 -3.84 -17.73 -0.30
N ALA A 167 -2.83 -16.89 -0.47
CA ALA A 167 -1.84 -16.57 0.58
C ALA A 167 -2.13 -15.25 1.33
N ALA A 168 -3.14 -14.47 0.93
CA ALA A 168 -3.26 -13.05 1.29
C ALA A 168 -3.29 -12.81 2.82
N ARG A 169 -3.98 -13.67 3.57
CA ARG A 169 -4.05 -13.58 5.03
C ARG A 169 -2.69 -13.82 5.69
N ASN A 170 -1.98 -14.86 5.27
CA ASN A 170 -0.67 -15.22 5.81
C ASN A 170 0.41 -14.22 5.38
N VAL A 171 0.41 -13.80 4.11
CA VAL A 171 1.27 -12.72 3.59
C VAL A 171 1.09 -11.42 4.39
N GLY A 172 -0.15 -11.02 4.62
CA GLY A 172 -0.45 -9.82 5.43
C GLY A 172 0.01 -9.97 6.88
N LYS A 173 -0.09 -11.15 7.47
CA LYS A 173 0.36 -11.43 8.84
C LYS A 173 1.87 -11.48 8.97
N ALA A 174 2.56 -12.11 8.02
CA ALA A 174 4.02 -12.11 7.95
C ALA A 174 4.58 -10.70 7.76
N SER A 175 3.99 -9.91 6.84
CA SER A 175 4.35 -8.50 6.63
C SER A 175 4.21 -7.67 7.91
N ALA A 176 3.13 -7.87 8.68
CA ALA A 176 2.93 -7.19 9.95
C ALA A 176 3.93 -7.64 11.04
N LYS A 177 4.38 -8.90 11.00
CA LYS A 177 5.36 -9.47 11.94
C LYS A 177 6.82 -9.25 11.53
N ALA A 178 7.08 -8.63 10.37
CA ALA A 178 8.40 -8.18 9.95
C ALA A 178 8.87 -6.90 10.67
N ASP A 179 8.10 -6.39 11.64
CA ASP A 179 8.42 -5.20 12.42
C ASP A 179 9.78 -5.26 13.13
N LEU A 180 10.12 -6.41 13.74
CA LEU A 180 11.42 -6.59 14.38
C LEU A 180 12.55 -6.61 13.34
N TRP A 181 12.35 -7.27 12.20
CA TRP A 181 13.32 -7.23 11.10
C TRP A 181 13.57 -5.79 10.64
N ASN A 182 12.50 -5.04 10.40
CA ASN A 182 12.57 -3.65 9.93
C ASN A 182 13.20 -2.69 10.95
N ALA A 183 13.25 -3.07 12.23
CA ALA A 183 13.96 -2.33 13.25
C ALA A 183 15.46 -2.69 13.31
N LEU A 184 15.84 -3.90 12.90
CA LEU A 184 17.22 -4.41 12.99
C LEU A 184 18.03 -4.18 11.70
N PHE A 185 17.37 -4.07 10.54
CA PHE A 185 18.00 -4.00 9.24
C PHE A 185 17.69 -2.70 8.50
N PRO A 186 18.64 -2.17 7.70
CA PRO A 186 18.43 -0.93 6.96
C PRO A 186 17.45 -1.07 5.78
N LEU A 187 17.32 -2.29 5.24
CA LEU A 187 16.39 -2.60 4.16
C LEU A 187 15.13 -3.25 4.75
N PRO A 188 13.93 -2.67 4.51
CA PRO A 188 12.70 -3.28 4.97
C PRO A 188 12.45 -4.61 4.24
N LEU A 189 11.90 -5.57 4.97
CA LEU A 189 11.46 -6.85 4.44
C LEU A 189 9.99 -6.75 4.01
N ILE A 190 9.74 -7.13 2.77
CA ILE A 190 8.43 -7.18 2.12
C ILE A 190 8.11 -8.66 1.85
N VAL A 191 6.87 -9.07 2.05
CA VAL A 191 6.40 -10.42 1.70
C VAL A 191 5.40 -10.29 0.56
N GLU A 192 5.65 -10.99 -0.54
CA GLU A 192 4.79 -10.97 -1.71
C GLU A 192 4.48 -12.38 -2.20
N ASP A 193 3.24 -12.59 -2.60
CA ASP A 193 2.82 -13.80 -3.31
C ASP A 193 3.49 -13.83 -4.70
N LEU A 194 4.14 -14.94 -5.06
CA LEU A 194 4.90 -15.08 -6.30
C LEU A 194 4.03 -14.78 -7.53
N SER A 195 2.79 -15.26 -7.56
CA SER A 195 1.88 -15.02 -8.67
C SER A 195 1.49 -13.54 -8.79
N ALA A 196 1.32 -12.86 -7.65
CA ALA A 196 1.06 -11.43 -7.61
C ALA A 196 2.29 -10.61 -8.02
N HIS A 197 3.48 -11.06 -7.60
CA HIS A 197 4.77 -10.46 -7.93
C HIS A 197 5.06 -10.56 -9.43
N GLU A 198 4.95 -11.75 -10.01
CA GLU A 198 5.10 -11.97 -11.45
C GLU A 198 4.06 -11.17 -12.24
N LYS A 199 2.80 -11.11 -11.80
CA LYS A 199 1.78 -10.25 -12.43
C LYS A 199 2.14 -8.77 -12.36
N ALA A 200 2.72 -8.31 -11.26
CA ALA A 200 3.18 -6.93 -11.12
C ALA A 200 4.36 -6.62 -12.05
N GLN A 201 5.32 -7.55 -12.17
CA GLN A 201 6.44 -7.45 -13.12
C GLN A 201 5.98 -7.54 -14.59
N ARG A 202 4.95 -8.36 -14.89
CA ARG A 202 4.37 -8.54 -16.23
C ARG A 202 3.39 -7.44 -16.63
N ARG A 203 3.00 -6.52 -15.73
CA ARG A 203 2.18 -5.37 -16.13
C ARG A 203 2.99 -4.58 -17.16
N PRO A 204 2.50 -4.44 -18.40
CA PRO A 204 3.25 -3.75 -19.43
C PRO A 204 3.53 -2.34 -18.93
N VAL A 205 4.81 -2.01 -18.86
CA VAL A 205 5.27 -0.69 -18.49
C VAL A 205 4.62 0.30 -19.45
N LEU A 206 3.71 1.12 -18.92
CA LEU A 206 2.89 2.03 -19.73
C LEU A 206 3.75 3.03 -20.53
N MET A 207 4.97 3.32 -20.04
CA MET A 207 5.94 4.21 -20.67
C MET A 207 7.40 3.87 -20.33
N SER A 208 8.28 4.01 -21.30
CA SER A 208 9.74 3.80 -21.17
C SER A 208 10.44 5.11 -20.77
N PRO A 209 11.60 5.05 -20.06
CA PRO A 209 12.44 6.23 -19.82
C PRO A 209 12.86 6.97 -21.10
N THR A 210 12.97 6.23 -22.21
CA THR A 210 13.36 6.75 -23.54
C THR A 210 12.20 7.28 -24.37
N ASP A 211 10.94 7.09 -23.93
CA ASP A 211 9.80 7.72 -24.59
C ASP A 211 9.95 9.24 -24.52
N THR A 212 9.53 9.94 -25.58
CA THR A 212 9.36 11.40 -25.52
C THR A 212 8.25 11.75 -24.54
N MET A 213 8.30 12.94 -23.91
CA MET A 213 7.24 13.39 -23.02
C MET A 213 5.86 13.42 -23.69
N GLY A 214 5.79 13.76 -24.99
CA GLY A 214 4.56 13.69 -25.79
C GLY A 214 4.06 12.26 -25.99
N GLY A 215 4.94 11.34 -26.39
CA GLY A 215 4.61 9.92 -26.57
C GLY A 215 4.19 9.24 -25.27
N ALA A 216 4.89 9.52 -24.17
CA ALA A 216 4.54 9.07 -22.82
C ALA A 216 3.16 9.62 -22.39
N GLY A 217 2.92 10.92 -22.62
CA GLY A 217 1.63 11.55 -22.37
C GLY A 217 0.49 10.89 -23.12
N ARG A 218 0.67 10.64 -24.43
CA ARG A 218 -0.29 9.91 -25.26
C ARG A 218 -0.61 8.54 -24.69
N LYS A 219 0.39 7.72 -24.36
CA LYS A 219 0.19 6.37 -23.79
C LYS A 219 -0.64 6.42 -22.50
N VAL A 220 -0.34 7.35 -21.60
CA VAL A 220 -1.09 7.55 -20.35
C VAL A 220 -2.54 7.95 -20.60
N LEU A 221 -2.76 8.91 -21.50
CA LEU A 221 -4.10 9.39 -21.84
C LEU A 221 -4.91 8.27 -22.49
N LEU A 222 -4.34 7.55 -23.45
CA LEU A 222 -5.01 6.45 -24.14
C LEU A 222 -5.38 5.32 -23.19
N HIS A 223 -4.49 4.96 -22.25
CA HIS A 223 -4.78 3.96 -21.23
C HIS A 223 -5.99 4.35 -20.37
N HIS A 224 -6.02 5.59 -19.89
CA HIS A 224 -7.14 6.06 -19.07
C HIS A 224 -8.41 6.32 -19.88
N LEU A 225 -8.32 6.71 -21.16
CA LEU A 225 -9.46 6.77 -22.06
C LEU A 225 -10.09 5.38 -22.21
N ARG A 226 -9.29 4.35 -22.51
CA ARG A 226 -9.79 2.96 -22.61
C ARG A 226 -10.43 2.48 -21.31
N LYS A 227 -9.84 2.78 -20.15
CA LYS A 227 -10.47 2.48 -18.84
C LYS A 227 -11.81 3.22 -18.68
N CYS A 228 -11.87 4.49 -19.05
CA CYS A 228 -13.09 5.28 -19.04
C CYS A 228 -14.20 4.64 -19.91
N LEU A 229 -13.88 4.26 -21.14
CA LEU A 229 -14.81 3.60 -22.08
C LEU A 229 -15.24 2.21 -21.57
N SER A 230 -14.33 1.44 -20.98
CA SER A 230 -14.66 0.10 -20.43
C SER A 230 -15.69 0.13 -19.30
N CYS A 231 -15.81 1.26 -18.59
CA CYS A 231 -16.79 1.44 -17.52
C CYS A 231 -18.17 1.91 -18.04
N GLU A 232 -18.27 2.37 -19.29
CA GLU A 232 -19.46 3.04 -19.82
C GLU A 232 -20.71 2.15 -19.72
N ALA A 233 -20.62 0.88 -20.16
CA ALA A 233 -21.73 -0.06 -20.10
C ALA A 233 -22.26 -0.23 -18.66
N GLY A 234 -21.35 -0.34 -17.69
CA GLY A 234 -21.70 -0.43 -16.27
C GLY A 234 -22.32 0.85 -15.72
N VAL A 235 -21.84 2.03 -16.13
CA VAL A 235 -22.42 3.32 -15.75
C VAL A 235 -23.85 3.48 -16.28
N ARG A 236 -24.07 3.07 -17.54
CA ARG A 236 -25.38 3.05 -18.18
C ARG A 236 -26.35 2.12 -17.47
N ALA A 237 -25.94 0.88 -17.19
CA ALA A 237 -26.74 -0.09 -16.43
C ALA A 237 -27.08 0.44 -15.03
N GLY A 238 -26.09 0.97 -14.30
CA GLY A 238 -26.27 1.55 -12.96
C GLY A 238 -26.44 0.53 -11.84
N GLU A 239 -26.14 -0.74 -12.10
CA GLU A 239 -26.20 -1.84 -11.13
C GLU A 239 -25.06 -1.75 -10.10
N ASP A 240 -23.89 -1.29 -10.54
CA ASP A 240 -22.69 -1.15 -9.72
C ASP A 240 -22.23 0.32 -9.66
N ILE A 241 -22.25 0.89 -8.46
CA ILE A 241 -21.83 2.28 -8.18
C ILE A 241 -20.32 2.46 -8.44
N GLU A 242 -19.52 1.40 -8.34
CA GLU A 242 -18.08 1.45 -8.58
C GLU A 242 -17.74 1.72 -10.05
N GLN A 243 -18.61 1.38 -11.00
CA GLN A 243 -18.40 1.69 -12.42
C GLN A 243 -18.37 3.21 -12.66
N LEU A 244 -19.27 3.95 -12.00
CA LEU A 244 -19.30 5.41 -12.06
C LEU A 244 -18.10 6.01 -11.33
N HIS A 245 -17.70 5.41 -10.19
CA HIS A 245 -16.48 5.79 -9.50
C HIS A 245 -15.25 5.66 -10.41
N ASP A 246 -15.07 4.50 -11.03
CA ASP A 246 -13.93 4.17 -11.88
C ASP A 246 -13.86 5.06 -13.13
N MET A 247 -14.99 5.29 -13.81
CA MET A 247 -15.05 6.20 -14.96
C MET A 247 -14.64 7.63 -14.55
N ARG A 248 -15.09 8.10 -13.38
CA ARG A 248 -14.68 9.40 -12.83
C ARG A 248 -13.21 9.42 -12.43
N VAL A 249 -12.67 8.33 -11.89
CA VAL A 249 -11.23 8.21 -11.59
C VAL A 249 -10.42 8.31 -12.87
N ALA A 250 -10.84 7.65 -13.95
CA ALA A 250 -10.18 7.69 -15.24
C ALA A 250 -10.15 9.12 -15.83
N THR A 251 -11.28 9.85 -15.81
CA THR A 251 -11.31 11.26 -16.26
C THR A 251 -10.44 12.18 -15.42
N ARG A 252 -10.43 12.00 -14.08
CA ARG A 252 -9.53 12.74 -13.17
C ARG A 252 -8.06 12.43 -13.44
N ARG A 253 -7.73 11.17 -13.74
CA ARG A 253 -6.37 10.72 -14.10
C ARG A 253 -5.92 11.38 -15.41
N MET A 254 -6.75 11.38 -16.45
CA MET A 254 -6.45 12.09 -17.70
C MET A 254 -6.19 13.59 -17.47
N ARG A 255 -7.07 14.28 -16.73
CA ARG A 255 -6.86 15.71 -16.38
C ARG A 255 -5.56 15.96 -15.62
N SER A 256 -5.15 15.01 -14.77
CA SER A 256 -3.89 15.10 -14.03
C SER A 256 -2.69 14.86 -14.94
N ALA A 257 -2.79 13.90 -15.87
CA ALA A 257 -1.77 13.62 -16.86
C ALA A 257 -1.53 14.84 -17.77
N LEU A 258 -2.59 15.54 -18.20
CA LEU A 258 -2.47 16.75 -19.02
C LEU A 258 -1.73 17.89 -18.31
N ARG A 259 -1.73 17.94 -16.98
CA ARG A 259 -0.92 18.91 -16.24
C ARG A 259 0.58 18.59 -16.28
N VAL A 260 0.95 17.36 -16.62
CA VAL A 260 2.33 16.87 -16.69
C VAL A 260 2.81 16.86 -18.14
N PHE A 261 2.00 16.30 -19.04
CA PHE A 261 2.38 16.03 -20.42
C PHE A 261 1.77 17.00 -21.43
N GLY A 262 0.74 17.78 -21.06
CA GLY A 262 -0.02 18.61 -22.00
C GLY A 262 0.82 19.68 -22.72
N GLY A 263 1.89 20.17 -22.09
CA GLY A 263 2.82 21.10 -22.74
C GLY A 263 3.73 20.47 -23.80
N TYR A 264 3.64 19.16 -24.01
CA TYR A 264 4.39 18.39 -25.00
C TYR A 264 3.48 17.76 -26.06
N LEU A 265 2.20 18.16 -26.09
CA LEU A 265 1.20 17.71 -27.06
C LEU A 265 0.79 18.91 -27.95
N PRO A 266 0.36 18.67 -29.19
CA PRO A 266 -0.04 19.73 -30.11
C PRO A 266 -1.27 20.48 -29.55
N ALA A 267 -1.12 21.78 -29.35
CA ALA A 267 -2.07 22.59 -28.58
C ALA A 267 -3.45 22.72 -29.27
N ASP A 268 -3.45 22.83 -30.60
CA ASP A 268 -4.62 22.88 -31.47
C ASP A 268 -5.50 21.64 -31.33
N ARG A 269 -4.89 20.45 -31.24
CA ARG A 269 -5.61 19.17 -31.08
C ARG A 269 -5.92 18.83 -29.63
N LEU A 270 -5.09 19.30 -28.71
CA LEU A 270 -5.29 19.08 -27.28
C LEU A 270 -6.49 19.86 -26.72
N GLN A 271 -6.76 21.06 -27.25
CA GLN A 271 -7.80 21.93 -26.72
C GLN A 271 -9.23 21.33 -26.84
N PRO A 272 -9.67 20.81 -28.02
CA PRO A 272 -10.94 20.09 -28.13
C PRO A 272 -11.05 18.89 -27.17
N PHE A 273 -9.98 18.09 -27.06
CA PHE A 273 -9.91 16.96 -26.12
C PHE A 273 -10.10 17.41 -24.66
N LEU A 274 -9.45 18.51 -24.26
CA LEU A 274 -9.59 19.09 -22.92
C LEU A 274 -11.02 19.55 -22.63
N GLU A 275 -11.69 20.16 -23.59
CA GLU A 275 -13.05 20.65 -23.45
C GLU A 275 -14.06 19.51 -23.31
N GLY A 276 -13.97 18.50 -24.18
CA GLY A 276 -14.77 17.28 -24.07
C GLY A 276 -14.54 16.55 -22.75
N LEU A 277 -13.29 16.39 -22.32
CA LEU A 277 -12.94 15.76 -21.06
C LEU A 277 -13.48 16.52 -19.84
N ARG A 278 -13.45 17.87 -19.86
CA ARG A 278 -14.02 18.70 -18.78
C ARG A 278 -15.54 18.55 -18.72
N TRP A 279 -16.20 18.57 -19.87
CA TRP A 279 -17.64 18.39 -19.97
C TRP A 279 -18.07 17.01 -19.43
N LEU A 280 -17.43 15.93 -19.87
CA LEU A 280 -17.72 14.58 -19.37
C LEU A 280 -17.45 14.46 -17.87
N ALA A 281 -16.33 15.00 -17.39
CA ALA A 281 -15.99 14.99 -15.97
C ALA A 281 -17.02 15.75 -15.12
N ALA A 282 -17.60 16.84 -15.63
CA ALA A 282 -18.65 17.58 -14.95
C ALA A 282 -19.96 16.77 -14.85
N ALA A 283 -20.38 16.11 -15.94
CA ALA A 283 -21.55 15.25 -15.95
C ALA A 283 -21.42 14.08 -14.96
N LEU A 284 -20.27 13.40 -14.94
CA LEU A 284 -19.98 12.31 -14.00
C LEU A 284 -19.91 12.80 -12.54
N GLY A 285 -19.25 13.94 -12.32
CA GLY A 285 -19.10 14.55 -11.00
C GLY A 285 -20.45 14.92 -10.38
N ALA A 286 -21.36 15.45 -11.19
CA ALA A 286 -22.69 15.85 -10.74
C ALA A 286 -23.50 14.69 -10.15
N VAL A 287 -23.27 13.43 -10.55
CA VAL A 287 -23.89 12.25 -9.92
C VAL A 287 -23.07 11.81 -8.70
N ARG A 288 -21.75 11.63 -8.86
CA ARG A 288 -20.89 11.08 -7.79
C ARG A 288 -20.88 11.93 -6.53
N ASP A 289 -20.94 13.26 -6.66
CA ASP A 289 -20.95 14.15 -5.50
C ASP A 289 -22.21 13.91 -4.64
N ARG A 290 -23.34 13.52 -5.26
CA ARG A 290 -24.55 13.12 -4.51
C ARG A 290 -24.44 11.70 -3.97
N ASP A 291 -23.81 10.75 -4.67
CA ASP A 291 -23.54 9.41 -4.13
C ASP A 291 -22.74 9.50 -2.82
N VAL A 292 -21.63 10.25 -2.83
CA VAL A 292 -20.75 10.41 -1.67
C VAL A 292 -21.47 11.09 -0.51
N PHE A 293 -22.28 12.11 -0.81
CA PHE A 293 -23.04 12.80 0.23
C PHE A 293 -24.18 11.94 0.80
N LEU A 294 -24.85 11.14 -0.02
CA LEU A 294 -25.85 10.18 0.44
C LEU A 294 -25.24 9.13 1.37
N GLU A 295 -24.09 8.56 0.97
CA GLU A 295 -23.33 7.61 1.80
C GLU A 295 -22.99 8.23 3.17
N PHE A 296 -22.49 9.47 3.18
CA PHE A 296 -22.23 10.21 4.42
C PHE A 296 -23.49 10.40 5.28
N LEU A 297 -24.61 10.82 4.69
CA LEU A 297 -25.86 11.06 5.42
C LEU A 297 -26.43 9.77 6.01
N GLU A 298 -26.37 8.67 5.27
CA GLU A 298 -26.84 7.36 5.72
C GLU A 298 -25.98 6.83 6.88
N GLU A 299 -24.65 6.98 6.80
CA GLU A 299 -23.75 6.66 7.91
C GLU A 299 -23.97 7.55 9.14
N TYR A 300 -24.18 8.85 8.93
CA TYR A 300 -24.45 9.80 10.01
C TYR A 300 -25.77 9.47 10.70
N GLY A 301 -26.82 9.16 9.93
CA GLY A 301 -28.13 8.78 10.45
C GLY A 301 -28.12 7.56 11.35
N GLN A 302 -27.23 6.59 11.13
CA GLN A 302 -27.08 5.44 12.02
C GLN A 302 -26.61 5.81 13.45
N ARG A 303 -26.00 6.98 13.61
CA ARG A 303 -25.40 7.45 14.88
C ARG A 303 -26.13 8.67 15.45
N ALA A 304 -27.09 9.23 14.71
CA ALA A 304 -27.81 10.42 15.09
C ALA A 304 -28.91 10.15 16.14
N PRO A 305 -29.21 11.11 17.02
CA PRO A 305 -30.34 11.03 17.95
C PRO A 305 -31.68 10.72 17.26
N ALA A 306 -32.59 10.06 17.97
CA ALA A 306 -33.90 9.68 17.43
C ALA A 306 -34.74 10.89 16.96
N GLU A 307 -34.58 12.04 17.62
CA GLU A 307 -35.24 13.31 17.30
C GLU A 307 -34.84 13.87 15.92
N ASP A 308 -33.61 13.61 15.47
CA ASP A 308 -33.11 14.11 14.18
C ASP A 308 -33.49 13.22 12.99
N GLN A 309 -33.96 11.99 13.24
CA GLN A 309 -34.21 11.00 12.20
C GLN A 309 -35.24 11.45 11.18
N ALA A 310 -36.27 12.19 11.61
CA ALA A 310 -37.28 12.73 10.70
C ALA A 310 -36.69 13.69 9.67
N VAL A 311 -35.83 14.61 10.12
CA VAL A 311 -35.15 15.60 9.26
C VAL A 311 -34.14 14.92 8.35
N LEU A 312 -33.34 13.98 8.88
CA LEU A 312 -32.37 13.22 8.10
C LEU A 312 -33.03 12.40 6.99
N ASN A 313 -34.16 11.74 7.28
CA ASN A 313 -34.93 11.00 6.27
C ASN A 313 -35.45 11.92 5.16
N GLN A 314 -35.91 13.13 5.50
CA GLN A 314 -36.33 14.12 4.50
C GLN A 314 -35.17 14.56 3.61
N LEU A 315 -34.00 14.85 4.21
CA LEU A 315 -32.79 15.26 3.51
C LEU A 315 -32.29 14.15 2.57
N VAL A 316 -32.20 12.90 3.07
CA VAL A 316 -31.84 11.72 2.25
C VAL A 316 -32.82 11.56 1.09
N GLY A 317 -34.13 11.69 1.35
CA GLY A 317 -35.16 11.63 0.31
C GLY A 317 -34.99 12.71 -0.77
N HIS A 318 -34.67 13.95 -0.36
CA HIS A 318 -34.38 15.04 -1.30
C HIS A 318 -33.14 14.74 -2.15
N ARG A 319 -32.04 14.31 -1.53
CA ARG A 319 -30.79 13.99 -2.21
C ARG A 319 -30.93 12.80 -3.17
N ARG A 320 -31.73 11.78 -2.83
CA ARG A 320 -32.08 10.68 -3.75
C ARG A 320 -32.81 11.18 -4.99
N ARG A 321 -33.75 12.13 -4.86
CA ARG A 321 -34.43 12.74 -6.01
C ARG A 321 -33.47 13.55 -6.90
N GLU A 322 -32.58 14.34 -6.29
CA GLU A 322 -31.55 15.06 -7.06
C GLU A 322 -30.63 14.09 -7.79
N ARG A 323 -30.15 13.04 -7.11
CA ARG A 323 -29.33 11.99 -7.73
C ARG A 323 -30.02 11.38 -8.94
N THR A 324 -31.30 11.02 -8.84
CA THR A 324 -32.07 10.49 -9.98
C THR A 324 -32.13 11.48 -11.15
N ARG A 325 -32.34 12.77 -10.88
CA ARG A 325 -32.34 13.81 -11.91
C ARG A 325 -30.98 13.93 -12.61
N TYR A 326 -29.89 13.98 -11.84
CA TYR A 326 -28.54 14.07 -12.41
C TYR A 326 -28.12 12.78 -13.12
N ARG A 327 -28.59 11.61 -12.65
CA ARG A 327 -28.38 10.34 -13.34
C ARG A 327 -29.07 10.35 -14.71
N LYS A 328 -30.30 10.85 -14.80
CA LYS A 328 -30.96 11.03 -16.11
C LYS A 328 -30.15 11.95 -17.02
N ALA A 329 -29.73 13.11 -16.52
CA ALA A 329 -28.91 14.05 -17.30
C ALA A 329 -27.55 13.44 -17.73
N LEU A 330 -26.96 12.57 -16.92
CA LEU A 330 -25.75 11.83 -17.29
C LEU A 330 -26.03 10.85 -18.44
N LEU A 331 -27.14 10.09 -18.39
CA LEU A 331 -27.52 9.18 -19.47
C LEU A 331 -27.79 9.96 -20.77
N ASP A 332 -28.57 11.05 -20.70
CA ASP A 332 -28.82 11.94 -21.84
C ASP A 332 -27.50 12.49 -22.42
N ALA A 333 -26.52 12.83 -21.57
CA ALA A 333 -25.21 13.26 -22.00
C ALA A 333 -24.42 12.15 -22.71
N LEU A 334 -24.44 10.92 -22.19
CA LEU A 334 -23.80 9.76 -22.80
C LEU A 334 -24.48 9.33 -24.12
N ASP A 335 -25.78 9.62 -24.30
CA ASP A 335 -26.52 9.32 -25.53
C ASP A 335 -26.37 10.40 -26.63
N SER A 336 -25.80 11.55 -26.28
CA SER A 336 -25.66 12.69 -27.18
C SER A 336 -24.64 12.49 -28.30
N ASP A 337 -24.85 13.16 -29.44
CA ASP A 337 -23.85 13.25 -30.52
C ASP A 337 -22.52 13.84 -30.03
N ARG A 338 -22.59 14.74 -29.06
CA ARG A 338 -21.40 15.33 -28.43
C ARG A 338 -20.53 14.27 -27.76
N TYR A 339 -21.12 13.29 -27.08
CA TYR A 339 -20.36 12.19 -26.48
C TYR A 339 -19.72 11.32 -27.55
N ARG A 340 -20.49 10.92 -28.57
CA ARG A 340 -19.98 10.13 -29.70
C ARG A 340 -18.80 10.82 -30.39
N ALA A 341 -18.95 12.10 -30.73
CA ALA A 341 -17.90 12.91 -31.33
C ALA A 341 -16.65 12.98 -30.43
N PHE A 342 -16.84 13.26 -29.12
CA PHE A 342 -15.73 13.29 -28.17
C PHE A 342 -14.96 11.95 -28.15
N VAL A 343 -15.65 10.81 -28.11
CA VAL A 343 -14.99 9.49 -28.10
C VAL A 343 -14.21 9.29 -29.39
N THR A 344 -14.85 9.47 -30.56
CA THR A 344 -14.20 9.27 -31.87
C THR A 344 -13.00 10.18 -32.06
N GLU A 345 -13.13 11.48 -31.76
CA GLU A 345 -12.04 12.45 -31.88
C GLU A 345 -10.90 12.15 -30.89
N SER A 346 -11.22 11.72 -29.68
CA SER A 346 -10.22 11.34 -28.67
C SER A 346 -9.44 10.10 -29.08
N GLU A 347 -10.11 9.09 -29.65
CA GLU A 347 -9.47 7.88 -30.15
C GLU A 347 -8.61 8.16 -31.39
N ALA A 348 -9.07 9.02 -32.30
CA ALA A 348 -8.28 9.47 -33.45
C ALA A 348 -7.02 10.23 -32.97
N PHE A 349 -7.21 11.25 -32.13
CA PHE A 349 -6.12 12.05 -31.60
C PHE A 349 -5.10 11.20 -30.83
N LEU A 350 -5.54 10.35 -29.90
CA LEU A 350 -4.64 9.52 -29.09
C LEU A 350 -4.19 8.24 -29.81
N GLY A 351 -4.77 7.94 -30.97
CA GLY A 351 -4.43 6.79 -31.82
C GLY A 351 -3.15 7.00 -32.62
N GLU A 352 -2.81 8.24 -32.96
CA GLU A 352 -1.64 8.59 -33.77
C GLU A 352 -0.30 8.37 -33.03
N PRO A 353 0.60 7.48 -33.50
CA PRO A 353 1.85 7.17 -32.79
C PRO A 353 2.81 8.36 -32.66
N GLU A 354 2.77 9.31 -33.61
CA GLU A 354 3.74 10.41 -33.77
C GLU A 354 3.19 11.78 -33.36
N LEU A 355 2.44 11.87 -32.26
CA LEU A 355 1.96 13.17 -31.73
C LEU A 355 3.08 14.12 -31.25
N ALA A 356 4.36 13.77 -31.41
CA ALA A 356 5.50 14.54 -30.93
C ALA A 356 6.03 15.49 -32.01
N VAL A 357 5.44 16.68 -32.12
CA VAL A 357 6.04 17.79 -32.88
C VAL A 357 6.34 18.92 -31.90
N VAL A 358 7.61 19.04 -31.50
CA VAL A 358 8.15 20.33 -31.10
C VAL A 358 9.01 20.77 -32.28
N GLU A 359 8.55 21.76 -33.03
CA GLU A 359 9.32 22.32 -34.14
C GLU A 359 10.71 22.79 -33.64
N GLY A 360 11.77 22.29 -34.25
CA GLY A 360 13.14 22.84 -34.11
C GLY A 360 14.04 22.25 -33.02
N ALA A 361 13.57 21.38 -32.11
CA ALA A 361 14.42 20.71 -31.13
C ALA A 361 13.95 19.27 -30.85
N ALA A 362 14.89 18.35 -30.61
CA ALA A 362 14.56 16.97 -30.25
C ALA A 362 13.63 16.94 -29.02
N ALA A 363 12.45 16.33 -29.16
CA ALA A 363 11.47 16.27 -28.07
C ALA A 363 12.09 15.61 -26.83
N PRO A 364 12.00 16.22 -25.64
CA PRO A 364 12.70 15.70 -24.46
C PRO A 364 12.09 14.37 -24.02
N THR A 365 12.95 13.44 -23.61
CA THR A 365 12.54 12.14 -23.06
C THR A 365 11.98 12.28 -21.65
N VAL A 366 11.25 11.25 -21.19
CA VAL A 366 10.80 11.16 -19.79
C VAL A 366 11.98 11.26 -18.84
N LEU A 367 13.07 10.54 -19.12
CA LEU A 367 14.29 10.54 -18.31
C LEU A 367 14.87 11.96 -18.15
N ALA A 368 14.89 12.76 -19.22
CA ALA A 368 15.45 14.11 -19.21
C ALA A 368 14.53 15.15 -18.54
N ALA A 369 13.21 15.10 -18.79
CA ALA A 369 12.29 16.16 -18.39
C ALA A 369 11.57 15.91 -17.05
N ALA A 370 11.22 14.66 -16.74
CA ALA A 370 10.40 14.34 -15.57
C ALA A 370 10.99 14.83 -14.24
N PRO A 371 12.31 14.72 -13.96
CA PRO A 371 12.89 15.21 -12.71
C PRO A 371 12.66 16.71 -12.49
N ALA A 372 12.73 17.52 -13.55
CA ALA A 372 12.46 18.96 -13.46
C ALA A 372 10.98 19.24 -13.14
N VAL A 373 10.05 18.49 -13.75
CA VAL A 373 8.61 18.58 -13.45
C VAL A 373 8.33 18.23 -11.99
N ILE A 374 8.92 17.14 -11.48
CA ILE A 374 8.78 16.72 -10.07
C ILE A 374 9.36 17.79 -9.13
N ARG A 375 10.58 18.29 -9.38
CA ARG A 375 11.19 19.36 -8.56
C ARG A 375 10.33 20.62 -8.51
N LYS A 376 9.77 21.06 -9.64
CA LYS A 376 8.87 22.22 -9.71
C LYS A 376 7.64 22.04 -8.83
N ARG A 377 7.04 20.84 -8.83
CA ARG A 377 5.87 20.51 -8.00
C ARG A 377 6.23 20.36 -6.52
N LEU A 378 7.37 19.78 -6.22
CA LEU A 378 7.89 19.68 -4.84
C LEU A 378 8.13 21.07 -4.25
N LYS A 379 8.69 22.01 -5.04
CA LYS A 379 8.83 23.41 -4.63
C LYS A 379 7.49 24.07 -4.31
N LYS A 380 6.42 23.74 -5.03
CA LYS A 380 5.07 24.23 -4.71
C LYS A 380 4.55 23.68 -3.38
N VAL A 381 4.78 22.39 -3.09
CA VAL A 381 4.41 21.81 -1.78
C VAL A 381 5.22 22.45 -0.65
N SER A 382 6.54 22.64 -0.83
CA SER A 382 7.39 23.20 0.23
C SER A 382 7.09 24.66 0.57
N GLN A 383 6.46 25.42 -0.34
CA GLN A 383 6.00 26.78 -0.07
C GLN A 383 4.96 26.86 1.06
N HIS A 384 4.20 25.79 1.31
CA HIS A 384 3.23 25.71 2.40
C HIS A 384 3.84 25.30 3.76
N ARG A 385 5.13 24.94 3.81
CA ARG A 385 5.78 24.44 5.04
C ARG A 385 5.73 25.46 6.19
N LYS A 386 5.85 26.75 5.88
CA LYS A 386 5.91 27.82 6.89
C LYS A 386 4.55 28.16 7.51
N SER A 387 3.45 27.90 6.81
CA SER A 387 2.10 28.23 7.28
C SER A 387 1.38 27.07 7.95
N ALA A 388 1.90 25.84 7.88
CA ALA A 388 1.18 24.64 8.32
C ALA A 388 0.64 24.65 9.77
N PRO A 389 1.36 25.19 10.79
CA PRO A 389 0.84 25.24 12.17
C PRO A 389 -0.32 26.24 12.39
N TYR A 390 -0.49 27.20 11.47
CA TYR A 390 -1.49 28.28 11.57
C TYR A 390 -2.32 28.40 10.28
N ALA A 391 -2.42 27.31 9.52
CA ALA A 391 -2.98 27.37 8.18
C ALA A 391 -4.51 27.52 8.23
N SER A 392 -5.05 28.46 7.47
CA SER A 392 -6.49 28.54 7.23
C SER A 392 -6.99 27.32 6.46
N GLY A 393 -8.31 27.05 6.50
CA GLY A 393 -8.92 25.97 5.70
C GLY A 393 -8.56 26.07 4.20
N GLN A 394 -8.54 27.30 3.65
CA GLN A 394 -8.10 27.53 2.27
C GLN A 394 -6.63 27.17 2.04
N GLN A 395 -5.73 27.51 2.97
CA GLN A 395 -4.31 27.17 2.84
C GLN A 395 -4.05 25.65 2.95
N LEU A 396 -4.82 24.96 3.79
CA LEU A 396 -4.81 23.49 3.90
C LEU A 396 -5.35 22.84 2.61
N HIS A 397 -6.41 23.40 2.04
CA HIS A 397 -6.96 22.97 0.75
C HIS A 397 -5.93 23.13 -0.39
N ASP A 398 -5.25 24.28 -0.46
CA ASP A 398 -4.22 24.54 -1.46
C ASP A 398 -3.03 23.59 -1.33
N LEU A 399 -2.59 23.32 -0.10
CA LEU A 399 -1.56 22.31 0.19
C LEU A 399 -2.01 20.93 -0.28
N ARG A 400 -3.26 20.53 0.02
CA ARG A 400 -3.81 19.25 -0.43
C ARG A 400 -3.82 19.14 -1.96
N ILE A 401 -4.18 20.21 -2.67
CA ILE A 401 -4.10 20.26 -4.14
C ILE A 401 -2.65 20.14 -4.62
N ALA A 402 -1.71 20.86 -4.00
CA ALA A 402 -0.29 20.80 -4.35
C ALA A 402 0.27 19.39 -4.16
N CYS A 403 -0.03 18.73 -3.04
CA CYS A 403 0.33 17.34 -2.76
C CYS A 403 -0.29 16.35 -3.75
N LYS A 404 -1.58 16.50 -4.09
CA LYS A 404 -2.24 15.67 -5.12
C LYS A 404 -1.53 15.80 -6.48
N ARG A 405 -1.22 17.04 -6.87
CA ARG A 405 -0.52 17.34 -8.11
C ARG A 405 0.88 16.74 -8.15
N LEU A 406 1.64 16.83 -7.06
CA LEU A 406 2.96 16.21 -6.93
C LEU A 406 2.87 14.69 -6.99
N ARG A 407 1.96 14.10 -6.20
CA ARG A 407 1.72 12.65 -6.16
C ARG A 407 1.41 12.11 -7.55
N TYR A 408 0.44 12.68 -8.26
CA TYR A 408 0.08 12.17 -9.58
C TYR A 408 1.22 12.29 -10.59
N ALA A 409 1.96 13.41 -10.57
CA ALA A 409 3.12 13.55 -11.46
C ALA A 409 4.18 12.48 -11.16
N ALA A 410 4.45 12.22 -9.88
CA ALA A 410 5.37 11.17 -9.47
C ALA A 410 4.85 9.79 -9.90
N GLU A 411 3.61 9.44 -9.59
CA GLU A 411 2.99 8.16 -9.95
C GLU A 411 3.04 7.85 -11.45
N PHE A 412 2.87 8.87 -12.33
CA PHE A 412 2.91 8.63 -13.77
C PHE A 412 4.30 8.26 -14.28
N VAL A 413 5.35 8.85 -13.72
CA VAL A 413 6.73 8.67 -14.21
C VAL A 413 7.53 7.67 -13.39
N ASP A 414 7.10 7.34 -12.17
CA ASP A 414 7.80 6.41 -11.26
C ASP A 414 8.21 5.07 -11.90
N PRO A 415 7.39 4.46 -12.78
CA PRO A 415 7.79 3.24 -13.49
C PRO A 415 9.03 3.42 -14.38
N CYS A 416 9.33 4.64 -14.86
CA CYS A 416 10.53 4.95 -15.64
C CYS A 416 11.79 5.20 -14.78
N PHE A 417 11.66 5.17 -13.45
CA PHE A 417 12.76 5.45 -12.53
C PHE A 417 12.87 4.37 -11.44
N ASP A 418 12.49 3.12 -11.74
CA ASP A 418 12.60 1.99 -10.82
C ASP A 418 12.01 2.29 -9.43
N SER A 419 10.80 2.87 -9.43
CA SER A 419 10.08 3.29 -8.24
C SER A 419 10.81 4.37 -7.41
N ALA A 420 11.65 5.20 -8.04
CA ALA A 420 12.46 6.23 -7.38
C ALA A 420 11.68 7.13 -6.42
N PHE A 421 10.46 7.49 -6.81
CA PHE A 421 9.57 8.42 -6.13
C PHE A 421 8.57 7.74 -5.19
N SER A 422 8.61 6.42 -5.02
CA SER A 422 7.72 5.67 -4.09
C SER A 422 7.64 6.27 -2.68
N VAL A 423 8.78 6.68 -2.09
CA VAL A 423 8.80 7.35 -0.77
C VAL A 423 8.06 8.69 -0.82
N LEU A 424 8.31 9.50 -1.86
CA LEU A 424 7.64 10.78 -2.07
C LEU A 424 6.12 10.61 -2.23
N ILE A 425 5.70 9.61 -3.01
CA ILE A 425 4.30 9.24 -3.21
C ILE A 425 3.66 8.88 -1.87
N LYS A 426 4.29 7.98 -1.09
CA LYS A 426 3.81 7.59 0.25
C LYS A 426 3.65 8.78 1.19
N GLN A 427 4.60 9.72 1.20
CA GLN A 427 4.49 10.93 2.02
C GLN A 427 3.35 11.85 1.56
N CYS A 428 3.16 12.00 0.24
CA CYS A 428 2.04 12.78 -0.28
C CYS A 428 0.69 12.14 0.04
N VAL A 429 0.60 10.81 0.11
CA VAL A 429 -0.61 10.09 0.56
C VAL A 429 -0.91 10.40 2.02
N LYS A 430 0.07 10.25 2.92
CA LYS A 430 -0.10 10.57 4.35
C LYS A 430 -0.62 12.00 4.58
N ILE A 431 -0.07 12.97 3.86
CA ILE A 431 -0.54 14.37 3.95
C ILE A 431 -1.98 14.48 3.41
N GLN A 432 -2.29 13.83 2.29
CA GLN A 432 -3.65 13.86 1.72
C GLN A 432 -4.69 13.22 2.62
N ASP A 433 -4.34 12.14 3.33
CA ASP A 433 -5.23 11.44 4.26
C ASP A 433 -5.51 12.32 5.48
N ALA A 434 -4.47 12.92 6.07
CA ALA A 434 -4.61 13.84 7.20
C ALA A 434 -5.47 15.08 6.84
N LEU A 435 -5.29 15.61 5.62
CA LEU A 435 -6.07 16.77 5.12
C LEU A 435 -7.42 16.38 4.50
N GLY A 436 -7.69 15.08 4.33
CA GLY A 436 -8.93 14.58 3.75
C GLY A 436 -10.12 14.91 4.64
N ASN A 437 -10.03 14.53 5.91
CA ASN A 437 -11.11 14.69 6.89
C ASN A 437 -11.54 16.16 7.07
N VAL A 438 -10.57 17.09 7.08
CA VAL A 438 -10.86 18.53 7.20
C VAL A 438 -11.60 19.03 5.96
N HIS A 439 -11.13 18.66 4.78
CA HIS A 439 -11.76 19.09 3.53
C HIS A 439 -13.15 18.51 3.34
N ASP A 440 -13.37 17.25 3.72
CA ASP A 440 -14.67 16.60 3.61
C ASP A 440 -15.68 17.27 4.56
N ALA A 441 -15.25 17.65 5.78
CA ALA A 441 -16.07 18.43 6.71
C ALA A 441 -16.46 19.82 6.15
N ASP A 442 -15.53 20.54 5.52
CA ASP A 442 -15.82 21.84 4.88
C ASP A 442 -16.87 21.69 3.76
N VAL A 443 -16.71 20.67 2.91
CA VAL A 443 -17.62 20.40 1.79
C VAL A 443 -19.02 20.02 2.29
N TYR A 444 -19.12 19.16 3.30
CA TYR A 444 -20.41 18.75 3.86
C TYR A 444 -21.11 19.90 4.58
N THR A 445 -20.37 20.76 5.27
CA THR A 445 -20.91 21.97 5.92
C THR A 445 -21.51 22.90 4.87
N GLN A 446 -20.80 23.14 3.76
CA GLN A 446 -21.33 23.96 2.66
C GLN A 446 -22.60 23.35 2.06
N PHE A 447 -22.63 22.03 1.84
CA PHE A 447 -23.84 21.36 1.31
C PHE A 447 -25.06 21.46 2.21
N LEU A 448 -24.86 21.48 3.53
CA LEU A 448 -25.93 21.68 4.51
C LEU A 448 -26.40 23.14 4.53
N GLN A 449 -25.48 24.10 4.49
CA GLN A 449 -25.81 25.53 4.40
C GLN A 449 -26.60 25.86 3.12
N ASP A 450 -26.18 25.30 1.98
CA ASP A 450 -26.88 25.44 0.70
C ASP A 450 -28.28 24.79 0.72
N TYR A 451 -28.50 23.79 1.58
CA TYR A 451 -29.81 23.17 1.78
C TYR A 451 -30.71 24.02 2.68
N MET A 452 -30.17 24.59 3.76
CA MET A 452 -30.93 25.43 4.69
C MET A 452 -31.40 26.77 4.10
N THR A 453 -30.75 27.22 3.02
CA THR A 453 -31.05 28.49 2.34
C THR A 453 -32.01 28.34 1.17
N ARG A 454 -32.49 27.13 0.88
CA ARG A 454 -33.51 26.81 -0.13
C ARG A 454 -34.83 26.50 0.54
#